data_AF-A0A7S8EJ88-F1
#
_entry.id   AF-A0A7S8EJ88-F1
#
_cell.length_a   1.000
_cell.length_b   1.000
_cell.length_c   1.000
_cell.angle_alpha   90.00
_cell.angle_beta   90.00
_cell.angle_gamma   90.00
#
_symmetry.space_group_name_H-M   'P 1'
#
loop_
_entity.id
_entity.type
_entity.pdbx_description
1 polymer ?
#
loop_
_entity_poly.entity_id
_entity_poly.type
_entity_poly.pdbx_seq_one_letter_code
_entity_poly.pdbx_strand_id
1 'polypeptide(L)'
;MSFVPRARRAVVGLAAFAGLALLSSGSLAQDVSDSHLKAARAAIAAINATDAYDGILPEAAQALKTQLIQKNPDLQELIVKTVDGEAIAMASRRADLEKEAALAYARVFNETQCSEIAAFYESDTGLKLLSDGPIVTRELIKAANIWQNGVARDLAQNVGLALAATLKDLPPLEIPAQDGSQATMPVTPEGTAPGTQPAPADAPAAGTSN
;
A
#
# COMPACT_ATOMS: atom_id res chain seq x y z
N MET A 1 -36.07 58.48 -38.15
CA MET A 1 -34.84 58.45 -38.96
C MET A 1 -33.84 57.65 -38.13
N SER A 2 -33.43 56.43 -38.46
CA SER A 2 -32.88 55.96 -39.74
C SER A 2 -32.88 54.41 -39.85
N PHE A 3 -33.11 53.92 -41.06
CA PHE A 3 -32.71 52.66 -41.74
C PHE A 3 -33.06 51.25 -41.18
N VAL A 4 -33.96 50.61 -41.93
CA VAL A 4 -34.22 49.16 -42.10
C VAL A 4 -33.18 48.58 -43.10
N PRO A 5 -33.11 47.27 -43.46
CA PRO A 5 -32.90 45.99 -42.74
C PRO A 5 -31.60 45.29 -43.22
N ARG A 6 -31.34 44.03 -42.80
CA ARG A 6 -30.97 42.94 -43.74
C ARG A 6 -31.21 41.55 -43.16
N ALA A 7 -31.76 40.71 -44.01
CA ALA A 7 -32.40 39.44 -43.75
C ALA A 7 -31.44 38.23 -43.78
N ARG A 8 -32.07 37.05 -43.59
CA ARG A 8 -31.68 35.67 -43.98
C ARG A 8 -30.91 34.91 -42.89
N ARG A 9 -31.33 33.73 -42.43
CA ARG A 9 -32.17 32.66 -43.00
C ARG A 9 -32.86 31.86 -41.89
N ALA A 10 -34.07 31.40 -42.17
CA ALA A 10 -34.72 30.31 -41.46
C ALA A 10 -34.09 28.96 -41.87
N VAL A 11 -33.89 28.05 -40.91
CA VAL A 11 -34.12 26.61 -41.09
C VAL A 11 -34.60 26.04 -39.75
N VAL A 12 -35.80 25.49 -39.78
CA VAL A 12 -36.44 24.64 -38.76
C VAL A 12 -35.82 23.25 -38.85
N GLY A 13 -35.55 22.61 -37.71
CA GLY A 13 -35.11 21.21 -37.64
C GLY A 13 -35.20 20.66 -36.23
N LEU A 14 -36.41 20.35 -35.79
CA LEU A 14 -36.71 19.55 -34.60
C LEU A 14 -36.36 18.09 -34.91
N ALA A 15 -35.40 17.50 -34.19
CA ALA A 15 -35.20 16.05 -34.15
C ALA A 15 -34.97 15.63 -32.70
N ALA A 16 -35.99 15.01 -32.13
CA ALA A 16 -35.96 14.33 -30.85
C ALA A 16 -35.05 13.10 -30.94
N PHE A 17 -34.05 13.02 -30.07
CA PHE A 17 -33.40 11.76 -29.69
C PHE A 17 -33.70 11.52 -28.21
N ALA A 18 -34.85 10.90 -27.95
CA ALA A 18 -35.16 10.24 -26.69
C ALA A 18 -34.95 8.74 -26.89
N GLY A 19 -34.12 8.14 -26.03
CA GLY A 19 -34.05 6.70 -25.81
C GLY A 19 -32.87 5.99 -26.49
N LEU A 20 -31.79 5.75 -25.72
CA LEU A 20 -31.37 4.41 -25.27
C LEU A 20 -29.97 4.50 -24.61
N ALA A 21 -29.91 4.82 -23.32
CA ALA A 21 -28.68 4.75 -22.52
C ALA A 21 -28.96 4.24 -21.09
N LEU A 22 -29.81 3.21 -20.98
CA LEU A 22 -30.09 2.49 -19.74
C LEU A 22 -29.63 1.04 -19.91
N LEU A 23 -28.31 0.78 -19.89
CA LEU A 23 -27.77 -0.59 -19.80
C LEU A 23 -26.44 -0.70 -19.01
N SER A 24 -25.99 0.31 -18.26
CA SER A 24 -24.69 0.25 -17.57
C SER A 24 -24.78 0.29 -16.04
N SER A 25 -25.74 -0.44 -15.46
CA SER A 25 -25.80 -0.64 -14.00
C SER A 25 -26.55 -1.94 -13.63
N GLY A 26 -26.15 -3.05 -14.24
CA GLY A 26 -26.85 -4.32 -14.02
C GLY A 26 -25.99 -5.53 -14.33
N SER A 27 -24.92 -5.73 -13.55
CA SER A 27 -24.41 -7.07 -13.20
C SER A 27 -23.14 -6.95 -12.34
N LEU A 28 -23.31 -6.77 -11.03
CA LEU A 28 -22.25 -7.02 -10.04
C LEU A 28 -22.21 -8.53 -9.67
N ALA A 29 -22.62 -9.39 -10.60
CA ALA A 29 -22.76 -10.83 -10.39
C ALA A 29 -22.46 -11.63 -11.67
N GLN A 30 -21.60 -11.11 -12.57
CA GLN A 30 -20.91 -12.03 -13.46
C GLN A 30 -19.83 -12.68 -12.60
N ASP A 31 -19.94 -13.98 -12.40
CA ASP A 31 -18.83 -14.78 -11.87
C ASP A 31 -17.56 -14.37 -12.62
N VAL A 32 -16.49 -14.09 -11.87
CA VAL A 32 -15.18 -13.79 -12.45
C VAL A 32 -14.80 -14.97 -13.33
N SER A 33 -14.53 -14.73 -14.61
CA SER A 33 -14.20 -15.80 -15.54
C SER A 33 -12.90 -16.51 -15.13
N ASP A 34 -12.74 -17.76 -15.53
CA ASP A 34 -11.48 -18.49 -15.32
C ASP A 34 -10.28 -17.79 -15.97
N SER A 35 -10.49 -17.11 -17.11
CA SER A 35 -9.46 -16.31 -17.79
C SER A 35 -9.03 -15.12 -16.94
N HIS A 36 -9.98 -14.41 -16.34
CA HIS A 36 -9.71 -13.28 -15.46
C HIS A 36 -9.03 -13.72 -14.17
N LEU A 37 -9.46 -14.83 -13.55
CA LEU A 37 -8.77 -15.41 -12.39
C LEU A 37 -7.35 -15.87 -12.74
N LYS A 38 -7.12 -16.40 -13.94
CA LYS A 38 -5.77 -16.75 -14.41
C LYS A 38 -4.88 -15.52 -14.55
N ALA A 39 -5.39 -14.45 -15.17
CA ALA A 39 -4.66 -13.18 -15.28
C ALA A 39 -4.36 -12.57 -13.90
N ALA A 40 -5.32 -12.61 -12.98
CA ALA A 40 -5.12 -12.14 -11.61
C ALA A 40 -4.02 -12.92 -10.87
N ARG A 41 -3.99 -14.25 -11.00
CA ARG A 41 -2.90 -15.07 -10.44
C ARG A 41 -1.54 -14.74 -11.05
N ALA A 42 -1.47 -14.49 -12.36
CA ALA A 42 -0.24 -14.07 -13.02
C ALA A 42 0.25 -12.72 -12.47
N ALA A 43 -0.66 -11.75 -12.27
CA ALA A 43 -0.32 -10.46 -11.67
C ALA A 43 0.21 -10.60 -10.23
N ILE A 44 -0.45 -11.41 -9.39
CA ILE A 44 -0.05 -11.71 -8.01
C ILE A 44 1.35 -12.31 -7.96
N ALA A 45 1.61 -13.30 -8.81
CA ALA A 45 2.91 -13.96 -8.90
C ALA A 45 4.00 -12.99 -9.38
N ALA A 46 3.72 -12.18 -10.41
CA ALA A 46 4.71 -11.26 -10.97
C ALA A 46 5.17 -10.18 -9.97
N ILE A 47 4.32 -9.80 -9.01
CA ILE A 47 4.63 -8.77 -8.00
C ILE A 47 4.91 -9.35 -6.62
N ASN A 48 5.00 -10.67 -6.48
CA ASN A 48 5.26 -11.35 -5.20
C ASN A 48 4.25 -10.95 -4.10
N ALA A 49 2.97 -10.76 -4.47
CA ALA A 49 1.97 -10.19 -3.56
C ALA A 49 1.66 -11.07 -2.33
N THR A 50 1.95 -12.37 -2.39
CA THR A 50 1.67 -13.32 -1.31
C THR A 50 2.92 -13.85 -0.60
N ASP A 51 4.13 -13.47 -1.02
CA ASP A 51 5.39 -14.00 -0.47
C ASP A 51 5.53 -13.75 1.04
N ALA A 52 5.01 -12.63 1.54
CA ALA A 52 5.00 -12.30 2.96
C ALA A 52 4.21 -13.33 3.82
N TYR A 53 3.36 -14.14 3.20
CA TYR A 53 2.54 -15.14 3.89
C TYR A 53 3.18 -16.53 3.93
N ASP A 54 4.34 -16.73 3.31
CA ASP A 54 5.02 -18.03 3.26
C ASP A 54 5.53 -18.50 4.62
N GLY A 55 5.73 -17.55 5.55
CA GLY A 55 6.10 -17.81 6.93
C GLY A 55 4.98 -18.39 7.80
N ILE A 56 3.70 -18.19 7.44
CA ILE A 56 2.56 -18.47 8.34
C ILE A 56 2.56 -19.91 8.86
N LEU A 57 2.69 -20.89 7.95
CA LEU A 57 2.62 -22.30 8.32
C LEU A 57 3.86 -22.76 9.10
N PRO A 58 5.11 -22.46 8.65
CA PRO A 58 6.30 -22.73 9.45
C PRO A 58 6.28 -22.08 10.84
N GLU A 59 5.85 -20.84 10.95
CA GLU A 59 5.78 -20.11 12.23
C GLU A 59 4.74 -20.75 13.17
N ALA A 60 3.56 -21.09 12.66
CA ALA A 60 2.55 -21.81 13.43
C ALA A 60 3.05 -23.17 13.91
N ALA A 61 3.76 -23.91 13.05
CA ALA A 61 4.37 -25.20 13.42
C ALA A 61 5.42 -25.04 14.53
N GLN A 62 6.29 -24.02 14.44
CA GLN A 62 7.31 -23.76 15.47
C GLN A 62 6.70 -23.31 16.80
N ALA A 63 5.68 -22.46 16.77
CA ALA A 63 4.94 -22.05 17.96
C ALA A 63 4.30 -23.27 18.64
N LEU A 64 3.67 -24.16 17.87
CA LEU A 64 3.06 -25.39 18.39
C LEU A 64 4.10 -26.34 19.00
N LYS A 65 5.23 -26.57 18.33
CA LYS A 65 6.33 -27.38 18.89
C LYS A 65 6.82 -26.83 20.22
N THR A 66 7.07 -25.52 20.28
CA THR A 66 7.54 -24.85 21.50
C THR A 66 6.57 -25.10 22.65
N GLN A 67 5.28 -24.90 22.42
CA GLN A 67 4.23 -25.12 23.42
C GLN A 67 4.15 -26.58 23.88
N LEU A 68 4.22 -27.54 22.95
CA LEU A 68 4.10 -28.96 23.27
C LEU A 68 5.34 -29.48 23.99
N ILE A 69 6.55 -29.10 23.56
CA ILE A 69 7.81 -29.53 24.19
C ILE A 69 7.91 -28.98 25.62
N GLN A 70 7.50 -27.73 25.86
CA GLN A 70 7.47 -27.18 27.21
C GLN A 70 6.58 -28.00 28.16
N LYS A 71 5.46 -28.53 27.67
CA LYS A 71 4.52 -29.35 28.47
C LYS A 71 4.96 -30.81 28.57
N ASN A 72 5.70 -31.31 27.58
CA ASN A 72 6.04 -32.72 27.40
C ASN A 72 7.50 -32.87 26.93
N PRO A 73 8.48 -32.55 27.78
CA PRO A 73 9.90 -32.50 27.37
C PRO A 73 10.45 -33.88 26.97
N ASP A 74 9.92 -34.96 27.53
CA ASP A 74 10.26 -36.35 27.20
C ASP A 74 9.80 -36.77 25.80
N LEU A 75 8.81 -36.08 25.21
CA LEU A 75 8.26 -36.37 23.89
C LEU A 75 8.85 -35.51 22.77
N GLN A 76 9.93 -34.77 23.02
CA GLN A 76 10.46 -33.77 22.09
C GLN A 76 10.64 -34.31 20.65
N GLU A 77 11.32 -35.44 20.48
CA GLU A 77 11.59 -36.00 19.14
C GLU A 77 10.30 -36.38 18.41
N LEU A 78 9.35 -37.01 19.13
CA LEU A 78 8.06 -37.40 18.58
C LEU A 78 7.22 -36.17 18.19
N ILE A 79 7.21 -35.12 19.02
CA ILE A 79 6.51 -33.86 18.75
C ILE A 79 7.07 -33.20 17.50
N VAL A 80 8.39 -33.05 17.40
CA VAL A 80 9.05 -32.43 16.25
C VAL A 80 8.67 -33.18 14.98
N LYS A 81 8.88 -34.50 14.96
CA LYS A 81 8.57 -35.35 13.80
C LYS A 81 7.11 -35.26 13.38
N THR A 82 6.19 -35.29 14.34
CA THR A 82 4.74 -35.29 14.07
C THR A 82 4.30 -33.94 13.53
N VAL A 83 4.67 -32.83 14.20
CA VAL A 83 4.28 -31.49 13.77
C VAL A 83 4.89 -31.15 12.41
N ASP A 84 6.13 -31.56 12.13
CA ASP A 84 6.72 -31.38 10.80
C ASP A 84 6.00 -32.19 9.72
N GLY A 85 5.64 -33.44 10.00
CA GLY A 85 4.87 -34.26 9.08
C GLY A 85 3.52 -33.64 8.72
N GLU A 86 2.78 -33.16 9.73
CA GLU A 86 1.49 -32.49 9.53
C GLU A 86 1.65 -31.15 8.80
N ALA A 87 2.67 -30.35 9.14
CA ALA A 87 2.94 -29.10 8.44
C ALA A 87 3.24 -29.33 6.96
N ILE A 88 4.02 -30.36 6.62
CA ILE A 88 4.26 -30.75 5.22
C ILE A 88 2.96 -31.17 4.53
N ALA A 89 2.11 -31.97 5.20
CA ALA A 89 0.82 -32.38 4.66
C ALA A 89 -0.13 -31.20 4.40
N MET A 90 -0.03 -30.14 5.21
CA MET A 90 -0.81 -28.91 5.08
C MET A 90 -0.28 -27.93 4.03
N ALA A 91 0.90 -28.15 3.43
CA ALA A 91 1.51 -27.21 2.50
C ALA A 91 0.62 -26.86 1.29
N SER A 92 -0.23 -27.79 0.86
CA SER A 92 -1.20 -27.58 -0.24
C SER A 92 -2.23 -26.47 0.06
N ARG A 93 -2.47 -26.14 1.33
CA ARG A 93 -3.39 -25.05 1.73
C ARG A 93 -2.93 -23.67 1.27
N ARG A 94 -1.69 -23.51 0.80
CA ARG A 94 -1.25 -22.31 0.09
C ARG A 94 -2.17 -21.98 -1.08
N ALA A 95 -2.68 -23.00 -1.79
CA ALA A 95 -3.60 -22.79 -2.91
C ALA A 95 -4.93 -22.11 -2.50
N ASP A 96 -5.38 -22.31 -1.26
CA ASP A 96 -6.58 -21.65 -0.75
C ASP A 96 -6.36 -20.13 -0.64
N LEU A 97 -5.19 -19.73 -0.12
CA LEU A 97 -4.80 -18.31 -0.03
C LEU A 97 -4.66 -17.70 -1.43
N GLU A 98 -4.01 -18.39 -2.36
CA GLU A 98 -3.85 -17.92 -3.74
C GLU A 98 -5.19 -17.73 -4.47
N LYS A 99 -6.18 -18.57 -4.16
CA LYS A 99 -7.55 -18.43 -4.70
C LYS A 99 -8.21 -17.16 -4.17
N GLU A 100 -8.14 -16.90 -2.86
CA GLU A 100 -8.73 -15.70 -2.27
C GLU A 100 -8.02 -14.42 -2.74
N ALA A 101 -6.69 -14.46 -2.85
CA ALA A 101 -5.91 -13.35 -3.40
C ALA A 101 -6.30 -13.05 -4.85
N ALA A 102 -6.44 -14.08 -5.70
CA ALA A 102 -6.88 -13.91 -7.09
C ALA A 102 -8.27 -13.27 -7.19
N LEU A 103 -9.20 -13.68 -6.33
CA LEU A 103 -10.53 -13.07 -6.25
C LEU A 103 -10.46 -11.60 -5.80
N ALA A 104 -9.60 -11.28 -4.83
CA ALA A 104 -9.40 -9.90 -4.39
C ALA A 104 -8.84 -9.02 -5.54
N TYR A 105 -7.84 -9.50 -6.28
CA TYR A 105 -7.29 -8.79 -7.44
C TYR A 105 -8.32 -8.62 -8.55
N ALA A 106 -9.06 -9.67 -8.90
CA ALA A 106 -10.06 -9.63 -9.96
C ALA A 106 -11.26 -8.72 -9.67
N ARG A 107 -11.52 -8.39 -8.39
CA ARG A 107 -12.52 -7.39 -8.01
C ARG A 107 -12.06 -5.95 -8.23
N VAL A 108 -10.75 -5.70 -8.22
CA VAL A 108 -10.17 -4.35 -8.31
C VAL A 108 -9.68 -4.05 -9.73
N PHE A 109 -9.07 -5.04 -10.38
CA PHE A 109 -8.48 -4.92 -11.71
C PHE A 109 -9.23 -5.82 -12.69
N ASN A 110 -9.50 -5.32 -13.89
CA ASN A 110 -10.02 -6.15 -14.97
C ASN A 110 -8.94 -7.07 -15.56
N GLU A 111 -9.35 -8.04 -16.39
CA GLU A 111 -8.45 -9.05 -16.97
C GLU A 111 -7.25 -8.45 -17.73
N THR A 112 -7.49 -7.40 -18.52
CA THR A 112 -6.43 -6.71 -19.28
C THR A 112 -5.43 -6.07 -18.34
N GLN A 113 -5.88 -5.36 -17.31
CA GLN A 113 -5.02 -4.71 -16.33
C GLN A 113 -4.17 -5.72 -15.56
N CYS A 114 -4.75 -6.86 -15.15
CA CYS A 114 -3.97 -7.93 -14.52
C CYS A 114 -2.88 -8.44 -15.45
N SER A 115 -3.19 -8.62 -16.74
CA SER A 115 -2.22 -9.08 -17.74
C SER A 115 -1.11 -8.05 -17.99
N GLU A 116 -1.44 -6.76 -18.03
CA GLU A 116 -0.48 -5.66 -18.17
C GLU A 116 0.46 -5.57 -16.95
N ILE A 117 -0.08 -5.72 -15.74
CA ILE A 117 0.72 -5.76 -14.49
C ILE A 117 1.70 -6.92 -14.56
N ALA A 118 1.23 -8.13 -14.90
CA ALA A 118 2.08 -9.31 -15.03
C ALA A 118 3.19 -9.07 -16.05
N ALA A 119 2.84 -8.63 -17.26
CA ALA A 119 3.80 -8.39 -18.34
C ALA A 119 4.87 -7.35 -17.99
N PHE A 120 4.50 -6.27 -17.28
CA PHE A 120 5.47 -5.28 -16.84
C PHE A 120 6.45 -5.87 -15.83
N TYR A 121 5.96 -6.52 -14.78
CA TYR A 121 6.80 -7.03 -13.70
C TYR A 121 7.59 -8.30 -14.06
N GLU A 122 7.20 -9.02 -15.11
CA GLU A 122 7.99 -10.10 -15.72
C GLU A 122 9.10 -9.59 -16.66
N SER A 123 9.07 -8.31 -17.06
CA SER A 123 10.13 -7.73 -17.89
C SER A 123 11.43 -7.51 -17.11
N ASP A 124 12.58 -7.50 -17.79
CA ASP A 124 13.89 -7.21 -17.17
C ASP A 124 13.87 -5.92 -16.34
N THR A 125 13.19 -4.88 -16.83
CA THR A 125 13.07 -3.60 -16.12
C THR A 125 12.15 -3.72 -14.89
N GLY A 126 11.03 -4.42 -15.01
CA GLY A 126 10.09 -4.63 -13.90
C GLY A 126 10.70 -5.46 -12.78
N LEU A 127 11.39 -6.55 -13.12
CA LEU A 127 12.15 -7.36 -12.17
C LEU A 127 13.26 -6.56 -11.49
N LYS A 128 13.99 -5.75 -12.26
CA LYS A 128 15.00 -4.84 -11.70
C LYS A 128 14.39 -3.83 -10.74
N LEU A 129 13.21 -3.28 -11.05
CA LEU A 129 12.51 -2.36 -10.16
C LEU A 129 12.07 -3.04 -8.86
N LEU A 130 11.57 -4.29 -8.91
CA LEU A 130 11.20 -5.05 -7.72
C LEU A 130 12.43 -5.33 -6.83
N SER A 131 13.53 -5.78 -7.42
CA SER A 131 14.78 -6.08 -6.71
C SER A 131 15.45 -4.83 -6.13
N ASP A 132 15.60 -3.79 -6.96
CA ASP A 132 16.47 -2.65 -6.65
C ASP A 132 15.69 -1.45 -6.10
N GLY A 133 14.35 -1.43 -6.21
CA GLY A 133 13.49 -0.39 -5.68
C GLY A 133 13.78 -0.05 -4.21
N PRO A 134 13.88 -1.05 -3.30
CA PRO A 134 14.27 -0.80 -1.91
C PRO A 134 15.66 -0.17 -1.76
N ILE A 135 16.60 -0.45 -2.66
CA ILE A 135 17.94 0.17 -2.67
C ILE A 135 17.79 1.66 -3.03
N VAL A 136 17.07 1.95 -4.11
CA VAL A 136 16.81 3.33 -4.56
C VAL A 136 16.09 4.12 -3.47
N THR A 137 15.08 3.55 -2.82
CA THR A 137 14.37 4.19 -1.70
C THR A 137 15.31 4.58 -0.56
N ARG A 138 16.24 3.71 -0.18
CA ARG A 138 17.25 4.05 0.84
C ARG A 138 18.14 5.22 0.42
N GLU A 139 18.54 5.29 -0.85
CA GLU A 139 19.34 6.41 -1.37
C GLU A 139 18.53 7.71 -1.42
N LEU A 140 17.25 7.65 -1.79
CA LEU A 140 16.34 8.81 -1.76
C LEU A 140 16.16 9.36 -0.34
N ILE A 141 16.01 8.48 0.67
CA ILE A 141 15.93 8.90 2.07
C ILE A 141 17.21 9.63 2.50
N LYS A 142 18.39 9.11 2.14
CA LYS A 142 19.66 9.79 2.43
C LYS A 142 19.74 11.17 1.77
N ALA A 143 19.34 11.28 0.50
CA ALA A 143 19.33 12.54 -0.22
C ALA A 143 18.35 13.55 0.41
N ALA A 144 17.16 13.10 0.81
CA ALA A 144 16.18 13.92 1.51
C ALA A 144 16.73 14.46 2.83
N ASN A 145 17.45 13.63 3.60
CA ASN A 145 18.08 14.04 4.85
C ASN A 145 19.15 15.14 4.67
N ILE A 146 19.95 15.06 3.59
CA ILE A 146 20.94 16.08 3.27
C ILE A 146 20.24 17.38 2.85
N TRP A 147 19.24 17.26 1.98
CA TRP A 147 18.49 18.40 1.47
C TRP A 147 17.76 19.16 2.59
N GLN A 148 17.07 18.47 3.50
CA GLN A 148 16.37 19.12 4.61
C GLN A 148 17.32 19.91 5.52
N ASN A 149 18.53 19.39 5.77
CA ASN A 149 19.54 20.06 6.58
C ASN A 149 20.05 21.34 5.90
N GLY A 150 20.22 21.29 4.57
CA GLY A 150 20.56 22.46 3.77
C GLY A 150 19.46 23.53 3.82
N VAL A 151 18.20 23.13 3.60
CA VAL A 151 17.04 24.03 3.65
C VAL A 151 16.93 24.71 5.01
N ALA A 152 17.06 23.96 6.10
CA ALA A 152 16.96 24.50 7.46
C ALA A 152 18.04 25.56 7.74
N ARG A 153 19.29 25.26 7.37
CA ARG A 153 20.42 26.21 7.47
C ARG A 153 20.16 27.48 6.65
N ASP A 154 19.80 27.33 5.38
CA ASP A 154 19.62 28.47 4.47
C ASP A 154 18.43 29.33 4.92
N LEU A 155 17.35 28.70 5.39
CA LEU A 155 16.20 29.40 5.97
C LEU A 155 16.60 30.20 7.20
N ALA A 156 17.33 29.60 8.15
CA ALA A 156 17.80 30.28 9.35
C ALA A 156 18.68 31.50 9.01
N GLN A 157 19.61 31.34 8.05
CA GLN A 157 20.46 32.43 7.59
C GLN A 157 19.65 33.56 6.96
N ASN A 158 18.74 33.24 6.04
CA ASN A 158 17.94 34.24 5.33
C ASN A 158 17.01 35.01 6.28
N VAL A 159 16.39 34.31 7.23
CA VAL A 159 15.56 34.93 8.27
C VAL A 159 16.40 35.82 9.16
N GLY A 160 17.58 35.36 9.60
CA GLY A 160 18.51 36.16 10.39
C GLY A 160 18.91 37.47 9.69
N LEU A 161 19.26 37.40 8.40
CA LEU A 161 19.58 38.59 7.60
C LEU A 161 18.40 39.55 7.45
N ALA A 162 17.21 39.02 7.17
CA ALA A 162 15.99 39.82 7.03
C ALA A 162 15.65 40.55 8.33
N LEU A 163 15.71 39.84 9.47
CA LEU A 163 15.44 40.41 10.79
C LEU A 163 16.48 41.47 11.17
N ALA A 164 17.77 41.21 10.95
CA ALA A 164 18.84 42.19 11.22
C ALA A 164 18.67 43.48 10.41
N ALA A 165 18.19 43.39 9.17
CA ALA A 165 17.88 44.57 8.35
C ALA A 165 16.72 45.38 8.91
N THR A 166 15.72 44.73 9.53
CA THR A 166 14.53 45.37 10.11
C THR A 166 14.79 45.96 11.50
N LEU A 167 15.60 45.29 12.33
CA LEU A 167 15.81 45.64 13.75
C LEU A 167 16.90 46.69 13.99
N LYS A 168 17.23 47.54 13.01
CA LYS A 168 18.35 48.49 13.10
C LYS A 168 18.39 49.36 14.38
N ASP A 169 17.27 49.53 15.07
CA ASP A 169 17.14 50.28 16.34
C ASP A 169 16.60 49.46 17.54
N LEU A 170 16.59 48.12 17.44
CA LEU A 170 16.11 47.19 18.47
C LEU A 170 17.17 46.14 18.82
N PRO A 171 17.16 45.58 20.04
CA PRO A 171 18.15 44.56 20.44
C PRO A 171 18.07 43.32 19.54
N PRO A 172 19.21 42.64 19.27
CA PRO A 172 19.24 41.45 18.42
C PRO A 172 18.33 40.32 18.96
N LEU A 173 17.66 39.62 18.04
CA LEU A 173 16.89 38.41 18.39
C LEU A 173 17.81 37.22 18.62
N GLU A 174 17.60 36.50 19.71
CA GLU A 174 18.24 35.22 19.97
C GLU A 174 17.58 34.14 19.09
N ILE A 175 18.30 33.67 18.07
CA ILE A 175 17.88 32.52 17.27
C ILE A 175 18.51 31.27 17.92
N PRO A 176 17.72 30.27 18.35
CA PRO A 176 18.25 29.03 18.88
C PRO A 176 19.19 28.39 17.88
N ALA A 177 20.37 27.96 18.34
CA ALA A 177 21.28 27.18 17.50
C ALA A 177 20.55 25.91 17.02
N GLN A 178 20.40 25.75 15.72
CA GLN A 178 19.89 24.51 15.17
C GLN A 178 20.97 23.44 15.28
N ASP A 179 20.83 22.58 16.27
CA ASP A 179 21.51 21.29 16.27
C ASP A 179 20.92 20.49 15.09
N GLY A 180 21.71 20.32 14.04
CA GLY A 180 21.33 19.69 12.76
C GLY A 180 20.95 18.20 12.87
N SER A 181 20.72 17.72 14.09
CA SER A 181 20.41 16.35 14.44
C SER A 181 18.94 16.10 14.79
N GLN A 182 18.07 17.12 14.86
CA GLN A 182 16.73 16.98 15.47
C GLN A 182 15.54 16.81 14.49
N ALA A 183 15.75 16.88 13.18
CA ALA A 183 14.69 16.56 12.21
C ALA A 183 14.84 15.14 11.65
N THR A 184 15.03 14.15 12.53
CA THR A 184 14.72 12.77 12.15
C THR A 184 13.22 12.62 12.17
N MET A 185 12.58 12.59 11.00
CA MET A 185 11.23 12.05 10.92
C MET A 185 11.25 10.65 11.54
N PRO A 186 10.30 10.29 12.42
CA PRO A 186 10.12 8.91 12.81
C PRO A 186 9.70 8.15 11.55
N VAL A 187 10.64 7.49 10.89
CA VAL A 187 10.31 6.52 9.86
C VAL A 187 9.89 5.28 10.63
N THR A 188 8.61 5.16 10.97
CA THR A 188 8.05 3.87 11.37
C THR A 188 8.32 2.93 10.19
N PRO A 189 9.14 1.87 10.33
CA PRO A 189 9.34 0.93 9.26
C PRO A 189 8.12 0.00 9.29
N GLU A 190 6.99 0.49 8.82
CA GLU A 190 5.80 -0.34 8.68
C GLU A 190 5.31 -0.26 7.23
N GLY A 191 6.14 -0.85 6.37
CA GLY A 191 5.64 -1.53 5.19
C GLY A 191 5.07 -2.88 5.60
N THR A 192 4.06 -2.90 6.47
CA THR A 192 3.16 -4.06 6.55
C THR A 192 2.13 -3.85 5.45
N ALA A 193 2.00 -4.83 4.57
CA ALA A 193 0.94 -4.90 3.57
C ALA A 193 -0.44 -4.60 4.20
N PRO A 194 -1.44 -4.14 3.42
CA PRO A 194 -2.74 -3.80 3.97
C PRO A 194 -3.42 -5.05 4.51
N GLY A 195 -3.43 -5.23 5.83
CA GLY A 195 -4.17 -6.32 6.46
C GLY A 195 -3.63 -6.85 7.78
N THR A 196 -3.22 -6.01 8.73
CA THR A 196 -3.25 -6.42 10.15
C THR A 196 -3.45 -5.20 11.02
N GLN A 197 -4.70 -4.86 11.31
CA GLN A 197 -5.01 -4.00 12.45
C GLN A 197 -5.00 -4.89 13.70
N PRO A 198 -4.18 -4.61 14.72
CA PRO A 198 -4.34 -5.27 16.01
C PRO A 198 -5.69 -4.83 16.58
N ALA A 199 -6.52 -5.80 16.96
CA ALA A 199 -7.75 -5.52 17.71
C ALA A 199 -7.40 -4.70 18.96
N PRO A 200 -8.20 -3.69 19.34
CA PRO A 200 -7.97 -2.98 20.58
C PRO A 200 -8.14 -3.94 21.75
N ALA A 201 -7.17 -3.93 22.65
CA ALA A 201 -7.24 -4.62 23.92
C ALA A 201 -8.38 -4.04 24.76
N ASP A 202 -9.35 -4.88 25.12
CA ASP A 202 -10.36 -4.53 26.12
C ASP A 202 -9.68 -4.23 27.46
N ALA A 203 -9.79 -2.98 27.90
CA ALA A 203 -9.51 -2.55 29.26
C ALA A 203 -10.71 -2.83 30.17
N PRO A 204 -10.50 -3.06 31.48
CA PRO A 204 -11.45 -3.76 32.33
C PRO A 204 -12.65 -2.88 32.72
N ALA A 205 -13.85 -3.47 32.71
CA ALA A 205 -15.03 -2.86 33.29
C ALA A 205 -14.92 -2.84 34.83
N ALA A 206 -14.84 -1.64 35.39
CA ALA A 206 -15.00 -1.37 36.82
C ALA A 206 -16.37 -0.75 37.10
N GLY A 207 -17.14 -1.38 38.01
CA GLY A 207 -18.31 -0.83 38.72
C GLY A 207 -19.59 -0.68 37.89
N THR A 208 -20.81 -0.97 38.35
CA THR A 208 -21.39 -0.87 39.70
C THR A 208 -22.79 -1.51 39.71
N SER A 209 -23.19 -2.03 40.88
CA SER A 209 -24.57 -2.34 41.34
C SER A 209 -25.28 -3.52 40.65
N ASN A 210 -25.72 -4.58 41.33
CA ASN A 210 -26.45 -4.67 42.60
C ASN A 210 -26.19 -6.04 43.25
#